data_AF-A0A835H5A8-F1
#
_entry.id   AF-A0A835H5A8-F1
#
_cell.length_a   1.000
_cell.length_b   1.000
_cell.length_c   1.000
_cell.angle_alpha   90.00
_cell.angle_beta   90.00
_cell.angle_gamma   90.00
#
_symmetry.space_group_name_H-M   'P 1'
#
loop_
_entity.id
_entity.type
_entity.pdbx_description
1 polymer ?
#
loop_
_entity_poly.entity_id
_entity_poly.type
_entity_poly.pdbx_seq_one_letter_code
_entity_poly.pdbx_strand_id
1 'polypeptide(L)'
;MLGKCGVVYHVLQLERDVGRLTDCRGRLNFCPLGACALAGTGLPIDRFMTSDALGFTAPMRNSIDAVSDRDFVLEILSANSIAVVHLSRLGEELVLWASEEFGFLTPNSYKCTAVIIGMLVTTFLMILL
;
A
#
# COMPACT_ATOMS: atom_id res chain seq x y z
N MET A 1 -30.60 1.43 -12.58
CA MET A 1 -30.50 1.78 -11.15
C MET A 1 -29.31 1.07 -10.46
N LEU A 2 -29.06 -0.22 -10.73
CA LEU A 2 -27.91 -0.97 -10.18
C LEU A 2 -26.52 -0.41 -10.57
N GLY A 3 -26.34 0.08 -11.80
CA GLY A 3 -25.02 0.52 -12.30
C GLY A 3 -24.41 1.77 -11.63
N LYS A 4 -25.21 2.71 -11.10
CA LYS A 4 -24.67 3.89 -10.41
C LYS A 4 -24.27 3.62 -8.97
N CYS A 5 -24.99 2.72 -8.28
CA CYS A 5 -24.70 2.38 -6.88
C CYS A 5 -23.45 1.49 -6.76
N GLY A 6 -23.28 0.54 -7.70
CA GLY A 6 -22.11 -0.36 -7.73
C GLY A 6 -20.79 0.38 -7.93
N VAL A 7 -20.73 1.31 -8.89
CA VAL A 7 -19.51 2.11 -9.13
C VAL A 7 -19.13 2.96 -7.91
N VAL A 8 -20.12 3.58 -7.25
CA VAL A 8 -19.87 4.38 -6.03
C VAL A 8 -19.36 3.52 -4.89
N TYR A 9 -19.81 2.28 -4.77
CA TYR A 9 -19.33 1.33 -3.75
C TYR A 9 -17.83 1.02 -3.89
N HIS A 10 -17.34 0.77 -5.11
CA HIS A 10 -15.91 0.52 -5.36
C HIS A 10 -15.06 1.75 -5.09
N VAL A 11 -15.55 2.95 -5.42
CA VAL A 11 -14.87 4.21 -5.11
C VAL A 11 -14.71 4.39 -3.59
N LEU A 12 -15.75 4.15 -2.81
CA LEU A 12 -15.70 4.22 -1.34
C LEU A 12 -14.74 3.19 -0.73
N GLN A 13 -14.59 2.02 -1.35
CA GLN A 13 -13.59 1.03 -0.90
C GLN A 13 -12.17 1.53 -1.11
N LEU A 14 -11.87 2.02 -2.32
CA LEU A 14 -10.55 2.54 -2.66
C LEU A 14 -10.20 3.79 -1.84
N GLU A 15 -11.16 4.68 -1.59
CA GLU A 15 -10.95 5.85 -0.74
C GLU A 15 -10.52 5.46 0.68
N ARG A 16 -11.15 4.42 1.25
CA ARG A 16 -10.74 3.87 2.55
C ARG A 16 -9.35 3.25 2.51
N ASP A 17 -8.96 2.62 1.41
CA ASP A 17 -7.62 2.03 1.26
C ASP A 17 -6.53 3.10 1.15
N VAL A 18 -6.80 4.19 0.43
CA VAL A 18 -5.92 5.37 0.40
C VAL A 18 -5.76 5.97 1.80
N GLY A 19 -6.85 6.04 2.57
CA GLY A 19 -6.80 6.43 3.98
C GLY A 19 -5.86 5.54 4.80
N ARG A 20 -6.00 4.21 4.68
CA ARG A 20 -5.12 3.25 5.37
C ARG A 20 -3.64 3.48 5.03
N LEU A 21 -3.31 3.63 3.75
CA LEU A 21 -1.93 3.86 3.30
C LEU A 21 -1.38 5.20 3.80
N THR A 22 -2.22 6.24 3.82
CA THR A 22 -1.84 7.56 4.35
C THR A 22 -1.53 7.50 5.85
N ASP A 23 -2.38 6.80 6.60
CA ASP A 23 -2.20 6.59 8.03
C ASP A 23 -0.94 5.75 8.33
N CYS A 24 -0.71 4.68 7.55
CA CYS A 24 0.51 3.87 7.64
C CYS A 24 1.74 4.75 7.41
N ARG A 25 1.74 5.58 6.35
CA ARG A 25 2.86 6.49 6.08
C ARG A 25 3.15 7.40 7.28
N GLY A 26 2.12 7.94 7.93
CA GLY A 26 2.29 8.78 9.12
C GLY A 26 2.92 8.02 10.30
N ARG A 27 2.46 6.80 10.57
CA ARG A 27 2.96 5.96 11.68
C ARG A 27 4.38 5.44 11.46
N LEU A 28 4.75 5.17 10.22
CA LEU A 28 6.01 4.51 9.87
C LEU A 28 7.14 5.50 9.53
N ASN A 29 6.86 6.81 9.47
CA ASN A 29 7.84 7.84 9.09
C ASN A 29 8.76 8.28 10.26
N PHE A 30 9.33 7.32 10.99
CA PHE A 30 10.34 7.57 12.03
C PHE A 30 11.71 7.00 11.62
N CYS A 31 12.77 7.74 11.92
CA CYS A 31 14.12 7.40 11.49
C CYS A 31 14.79 6.39 12.44
N PRO A 32 15.23 5.21 11.95
CA PRO A 32 15.96 4.22 12.77
C PRO A 32 17.45 4.56 12.91
N LEU A 33 17.95 5.58 12.20
CA LEU A 33 19.37 5.89 12.15
C LEU A 33 19.89 6.35 13.52
N GLY A 34 21.02 5.78 13.94
CA GLY A 34 21.60 5.99 15.27
C GLY A 34 21.22 4.94 16.32
N ALA A 35 20.41 3.93 15.97
CA ALA A 35 20.20 2.74 16.82
C ALA A 35 21.37 1.74 16.78
N CYS A 36 22.17 1.77 15.70
CA CYS A 36 23.28 0.84 15.44
C CYS A 36 22.83 -0.63 15.62
N ALA A 37 23.57 -1.46 16.35
CA ALA A 37 23.19 -2.86 16.54
C ALA A 37 21.94 -3.04 17.41
N LEU A 38 21.81 -2.27 18.51
CA LEU A 38 20.67 -2.29 19.44
C LEU A 38 20.80 -1.27 20.59
N ALA A 39 22.02 -0.87 20.96
CA ALA A 39 22.28 0.02 22.11
C ALA A 39 22.61 1.48 21.72
N GLY A 40 22.43 1.85 20.45
CA GLY A 40 22.87 3.14 19.92
C GLY A 40 24.39 3.19 19.70
N THR A 41 24.94 4.41 19.69
CA THR A 41 26.37 4.65 19.46
C THR A 41 26.96 5.55 20.54
N GLY A 42 28.23 5.32 20.88
CA GLY A 42 29.03 6.22 21.71
C GLY A 42 29.62 7.42 20.95
N LEU A 43 29.43 7.47 19.63
CA LEU A 43 29.81 8.62 18.83
C LEU A 43 28.87 9.80 19.10
N PRO A 44 29.37 11.06 19.10
CA PRO A 44 28.55 12.25 19.30
C PRO A 44 27.75 12.57 18.02
N ILE A 45 26.76 11.73 17.70
CA ILE A 45 25.87 11.93 16.56
C ILE A 45 24.61 12.70 16.96
N ASP A 46 24.12 13.54 16.05
CA ASP A 46 22.81 14.17 16.18
C ASP A 46 21.77 13.41 15.33
N ARG A 47 20.92 12.66 16.03
CA ARG A 47 19.85 11.86 15.40
C ARG A 47 18.72 12.73 14.84
N PHE A 48 18.49 13.91 15.41
CA PHE A 48 17.45 14.83 14.92
C PHE A 48 17.89 15.49 13.62
N MET A 49 19.14 15.97 13.57
CA MET A 49 19.73 16.51 12.33
C MET A 49 19.69 15.48 11.19
N THR A 50 20.01 14.22 11.50
CA THR A 50 20.00 13.16 10.49
C THR A 50 18.58 12.79 10.04
N SER A 51 17.61 12.75 10.95
CA SER A 51 16.22 12.48 10.59
C SER A 51 15.63 13.58 9.70
N ASP A 52 15.95 14.85 10.00
CA ASP A 52 15.46 16.00 9.24
C ASP A 52 16.07 16.04 7.83
N ALA A 53 17.38 15.80 7.72
CA ALA A 53 18.08 15.72 6.43
C ALA A 53 17.53 14.63 5.49
N LEU A 54 16.96 13.55 6.05
CA LEU A 54 16.37 12.44 5.30
C LEU A 54 14.84 12.58 5.11
N GLY A 55 14.21 13.62 5.67
CA GLY A 55 12.77 13.86 5.54
C GLY A 55 11.89 12.96 6.43
N PHE A 56 12.45 12.36 7.48
CA PHE A 56 11.67 11.65 8.50
C PHE A 56 11.05 12.64 9.50
N THR A 57 9.96 12.24 10.15
CA THR A 57 9.27 13.09 11.13
C THR A 57 10.12 13.31 12.39
N ALA A 58 10.78 12.26 12.87
CA ALA A 58 11.62 12.28 14.06
C ALA A 58 12.46 10.98 14.15
N PRO A 59 13.53 10.94 14.95
CA PRO A 59 14.20 9.68 15.27
C PRO A 59 13.32 8.77 16.14
N MET A 60 13.48 7.46 15.97
CA MET A 60 12.82 6.47 16.83
C MET A 60 13.29 6.61 18.28
N ARG A 61 12.35 6.46 19.23
CA ARG A 61 12.60 6.69 20.66
C ARG A 61 13.48 5.62 21.31
N ASN A 62 13.39 4.38 20.82
CA ASN A 62 14.10 3.24 21.39
C ASN A 62 14.93 2.55 20.30
N SER A 63 16.19 2.24 20.60
CA SER A 63 17.12 1.63 19.65
C SER A 63 16.91 0.13 19.42
N ILE A 64 16.34 -0.58 20.41
CA ILE A 64 15.99 -2.00 20.27
C ILE A 64 14.77 -2.11 19.36
N ASP A 65 13.75 -1.29 19.62
CA ASP A 65 12.55 -1.17 18.79
C ASP A 65 12.91 -0.90 17.32
N ALA A 66 13.81 0.07 17.09
CA ALA A 66 14.25 0.45 15.74
C ALA A 66 14.93 -0.67 14.92
N VAL A 67 15.51 -1.69 15.57
CA VAL A 67 16.26 -2.77 14.88
C VAL A 67 15.48 -4.08 14.89
N SER A 68 14.74 -4.35 15.96
CA SER A 68 14.04 -5.62 16.18
C SER A 68 12.64 -5.62 15.59
N ASP A 69 11.94 -4.48 15.63
CA ASP A 69 10.54 -4.45 15.22
C ASP A 69 10.38 -4.51 13.68
N ARG A 70 9.28 -5.12 13.24
CA ARG A 70 8.91 -5.32 11.83
C ARG A 70 7.45 -4.98 11.56
N ASP A 71 6.76 -4.36 12.53
CA ASP A 71 5.36 -3.98 12.40
C ASP A 71 5.12 -3.10 11.16
N PHE A 72 6.10 -2.27 10.78
CA PHE A 72 6.03 -1.45 9.57
C PHE A 72 5.80 -2.24 8.28
N VAL A 73 6.42 -3.42 8.16
CA VAL A 73 6.26 -4.30 6.99
C VAL A 73 4.87 -4.94 7.01
N LEU A 74 4.46 -5.44 8.17
CA LEU A 74 3.18 -6.13 8.33
C LEU A 74 2.01 -5.18 8.09
N GLU A 75 2.11 -3.94 8.55
CA GLU A 75 1.06 -2.95 8.39
C GLU A 75 0.87 -2.58 6.91
N ILE A 76 1.96 -2.30 6.18
CA ILE A 76 1.93 -2.03 4.74
C ILE A 76 1.39 -3.25 3.98
N LEU A 77 1.86 -4.44 4.31
CA LEU A 77 1.42 -5.68 3.67
C LEU A 77 -0.08 -5.91 3.89
N SER A 78 -0.59 -5.63 5.09
CA SER A 78 -2.01 -5.76 5.41
C SER A 78 -2.87 -4.76 4.62
N ALA A 79 -2.44 -3.50 4.53
CA ALA A 79 -3.13 -2.46 3.78
C ALA A 79 -3.16 -2.78 2.28
N ASN A 80 -2.03 -3.24 1.73
CA ASN A 80 -1.92 -3.67 0.34
C ASN A 80 -2.80 -4.89 0.06
N SER A 81 -2.82 -5.89 0.96
CA SER A 81 -3.65 -7.09 0.80
C SER A 81 -5.14 -6.74 0.72
N ILE A 82 -5.60 -5.81 1.55
CA ILE A 82 -6.99 -5.34 1.53
C ILE A 82 -7.29 -4.61 0.21
N ALA A 83 -6.40 -3.73 -0.24
CA ALA A 83 -6.57 -3.01 -1.50
C ALA A 83 -6.67 -3.96 -2.70
N VAL A 84 -5.85 -5.01 -2.72
CA VAL A 84 -5.88 -6.04 -3.76
C VAL A 84 -7.21 -6.80 -3.78
N VAL A 85 -7.78 -7.12 -2.62
CA VAL A 85 -9.10 -7.77 -2.55
C VAL A 85 -10.19 -6.87 -3.15
N HIS A 86 -10.17 -5.57 -2.88
CA HIS A 86 -11.13 -4.63 -3.47
C HIS A 86 -10.94 -4.50 -5.00
N LEU A 87 -9.70 -4.42 -5.47
CA LEU A 87 -9.39 -4.38 -6.89
C LEU A 87 -9.82 -5.67 -7.62
N SER A 88 -9.63 -6.82 -7.00
CA SER A 88 -10.06 -8.12 -7.55
C SER A 88 -11.58 -8.16 -7.78
N ARG A 89 -12.37 -7.68 -6.80
CA ARG A 89 -13.84 -7.60 -6.92
C ARG A 89 -14.29 -6.66 -8.04
N LEU A 90 -13.64 -5.50 -8.17
CA LEU A 90 -13.89 -4.58 -9.28
C LEU A 90 -13.55 -5.24 -10.62
N GLY A 91 -12.43 -5.97 -10.69
CA GLY A 91 -12.02 -6.73 -11.87
C GLY A 91 -13.06 -7.77 -12.29
N GLU A 92 -13.63 -8.50 -11.35
CA GLU A 92 -14.69 -9.48 -11.59
C GLU A 92 -15.95 -8.83 -12.20
N GLU A 93 -16.40 -7.70 -11.66
CA GLU A 93 -17.55 -6.96 -12.22
C GLU A 93 -17.28 -6.44 -13.63
N LEU A 94 -16.06 -5.95 -13.90
CA LEU A 94 -15.66 -5.50 -15.24
C LEU A 94 -15.64 -6.65 -16.25
N VAL A 95 -15.18 -7.83 -15.85
CA VAL A 95 -15.20 -9.03 -16.69
C VAL A 95 -16.65 -9.44 -17.01
N LEU A 96 -17.55 -9.41 -16.02
CA LEU A 96 -18.96 -9.69 -16.23
C LEU A 96 -19.62 -8.70 -17.19
N TRP A 97 -19.33 -7.40 -17.07
CA TRP A 97 -19.90 -6.38 -17.97
C TRP A 97 -19.36 -6.45 -19.41
N ALA A 98 -18.15 -6.98 -19.58
CA ALA A 98 -17.53 -7.19 -20.89
C ALA A 98 -17.92 -8.53 -21.55
N SER A 99 -18.55 -9.44 -20.81
CA SER A 99 -19.02 -10.72 -21.34
C SER A 99 -20.09 -10.51 -22.41
N GLU A 100 -20.10 -11.38 -23.44
CA GLU A 100 -21.07 -11.33 -24.54
C GLU A 100 -22.53 -11.46 -24.05
N GLU A 101 -22.74 -12.12 -22.91
CA GLU A 101 -24.06 -12.31 -22.31
C GLU A 101 -24.70 -11.00 -21.82
N PHE A 102 -23.88 -10.03 -21.39
CA PHE A 102 -24.33 -8.75 -20.85
C PHE A 102 -24.06 -7.59 -21.80
N GLY A 103 -22.95 -7.61 -22.55
CA GLY A 103 -22.64 -6.68 -23.63
C GLY A 103 -22.59 -5.20 -23.24
N PHE A 104 -22.39 -4.86 -21.96
CA PHE A 104 -22.42 -3.48 -21.48
C PHE A 104 -21.18 -2.68 -21.86
N LEU A 105 -20.04 -3.34 -22.04
CA LEU A 105 -18.74 -2.73 -22.32
C LEU A 105 -18.03 -3.50 -23.43
N THR A 106 -17.53 -2.79 -24.45
CA THR A 106 -16.63 -3.37 -25.46
C THR A 106 -15.19 -3.13 -25.03
N PRO A 107 -14.42 -4.17 -24.64
CA PRO A 107 -13.06 -3.96 -24.20
C PRO A 107 -12.14 -3.68 -25.39
N ASN A 108 -11.27 -2.67 -25.28
CA ASN A 108 -10.22 -2.43 -26.26
C ASN A 108 -9.16 -3.56 -26.18
N SER A 109 -8.73 -4.06 -27.35
CA SER A 109 -8.01 -5.33 -27.51
C SER A 109 -6.70 -5.50 -26.72
N TYR A 110 -6.09 -4.42 -26.24
CA TYR A 110 -4.86 -4.48 -25.43
C TYR A 110 -5.10 -4.64 -23.92
N LYS A 111 -6.36 -4.60 -23.44
CA LYS A 111 -6.72 -4.67 -22.01
C LYS A 111 -7.37 -5.98 -21.57
N CYS A 112 -7.88 -6.82 -22.47
CA CYS A 112 -8.63 -8.04 -22.10
C CYS A 112 -7.81 -9.04 -21.26
N THR A 113 -6.54 -9.26 -21.58
CA THR A 113 -5.65 -10.17 -20.83
C THR A 113 -4.86 -9.46 -19.72
N ALA A 114 -4.69 -8.15 -19.86
CA ALA A 114 -3.85 -7.34 -18.98
C ALA A 114 -4.55 -6.87 -17.69
N VAL A 115 -5.88 -6.91 -17.58
CA VAL A 115 -6.55 -6.57 -16.31
C VAL A 115 -6.20 -7.61 -15.23
N ILE A 116 -6.27 -8.90 -15.57
CA ILE A 116 -5.95 -10.00 -14.64
C ILE A 116 -4.44 -10.08 -14.40
N ILE A 117 -3.64 -10.08 -15.46
CA ILE A 117 -2.17 -10.20 -15.36
C ILE A 117 -1.56 -8.92 -14.77
N GLY A 118 -2.06 -7.74 -15.13
CA GLY A 118 -1.57 -6.45 -14.62
C GLY A 118 -1.82 -6.29 -13.13
N MET A 119 -2.99 -6.70 -12.63
CA MET A 119 -3.26 -6.74 -11.18
C MET A 119 -2.32 -7.71 -10.47
N LEU A 120 -2.07 -8.90 -11.03
CA LEU A 120 -1.15 -9.89 -10.47
C LEU A 120 0.31 -9.41 -10.45
N VAL A 121 0.75 -8.75 -11.52
CA VAL A 121 2.11 -8.20 -11.66
C VAL A 121 2.33 -7.00 -10.74
N THR A 122 1.34 -6.10 -10.59
CA THR A 122 1.44 -5.01 -9.59
C THR A 122 1.38 -5.54 -8.17
N THR A 123 0.63 -6.62 -7.93
CA THR A 123 0.57 -7.29 -6.61
C THR A 123 1.92 -7.90 -6.25
N PHE A 124 2.58 -8.58 -7.20
CA PHE A 124 3.92 -9.15 -6.97
C PHE A 124 4.98 -8.06 -6.79
N LEU A 125 4.88 -6.95 -7.53
CA LEU A 125 5.84 -5.85 -7.46
C LEU A 125 5.67 -5.00 -6.18
N MET A 126 4.45 -4.81 -5.67
CA MET A 126 4.19 -4.09 -4.40
C MET A 126 4.46 -4.93 -3.14
N ILE A 127 4.59 -6.25 -3.26
CA ILE A 127 4.98 -7.14 -2.15
C ILE A 127 6.51 -7.28 -2.07
N LEU A 128 7.22 -7.11 -3.19
CA LEU A 128 8.69 -7.27 -3.26
C LEU A 128 9.49 -5.96 -3.13
N LEU A 129 8.85 -4.80 -3.27
CA LEU A 129 9.44 -3.46 -3.05
C LEU A 129 9.03 -2.90 -1.70
#